data_AF-A0A7W0VY45-F1
#
_entry.id   AF-A0A7W0VY45-F1
#
_cell.length_a   1.000
_cell.length_b   1.000
_cell.length_c   1.000
_cell.angle_alpha   90.00
_cell.angle_beta   90.00
_cell.angle_gamma   90.00
#
_symmetry.space_group_name_H-M   'P 1'
#
loop_
_entity.id
_entity.type
_entity.pdbx_description
1 polymer ?
#
loop_
_entity_poly.entity_id
_entity_poly.type
_entity_poly.pdbx_seq_one_letter_code
_entity_poly.pdbx_strand_id
1 'polypeptide(L)'
;MYTRALFLILAAGCDLMKPRVADQTIDAPTGPLPDAPPDSAGAVHVLPPGASVPPITENAELTSQIRIFDGLSDSALAMAGGVIVRSTGKAAGATVRFWNFGAARIIDNFVASSPVYVLADSDGAGGFTPRAGHPFLVDALPGDPGYSAIRRIVYVPVTALYQGERLTSVPALAEAIELGLVGEPVPAGTWRNMPVVPTGTKLEVSTTLPAVPATEAYARGYRIELIPLGGALGIQPLRNGSPFAAQEARLLSGVATGTPPSLPTTLDAQPVFQLGIPTMPPTTTPNYTPIVIEVDVRLAAGVDPVTVLSDAQLFRRATNGSISAYFTDTVSELTVTTIASNKQIQFVDGEP
;
A
#
# COMPACT_ATOMS: atom_id res chain seq x y z
N MET A 1 -11.37 -37.69 14.11
CA MET A 1 -10.87 -36.50 13.39
C MET A 1 -10.07 -37.00 12.20
N TYR A 2 -10.67 -37.08 11.01
CA TYR A 2 -9.98 -37.57 9.81
C TYR A 2 -9.31 -36.41 9.09
N THR A 3 -7.99 -36.28 9.26
CA THR A 3 -7.17 -35.33 8.51
C THR A 3 -7.04 -35.84 7.08
N ARG A 4 -7.74 -35.23 6.12
CA ARG A 4 -7.44 -35.48 4.70
C ARG A 4 -6.12 -34.80 4.37
N ALA A 5 -5.14 -35.58 3.92
CA ALA A 5 -3.91 -35.06 3.35
C ALA A 5 -4.26 -34.32 2.04
N LEU A 6 -4.33 -32.99 2.14
CA LEU A 6 -4.51 -32.10 1.00
C LEU A 6 -3.16 -31.98 0.27
N PHE A 7 -3.20 -31.96 -1.07
CA PHE A 7 -2.07 -31.53 -1.88
C PHE A 7 -1.58 -30.17 -1.36
N LEU A 8 -0.28 -30.06 -1.11
CA LEU A 8 0.40 -28.85 -0.71
C LEU A 8 0.23 -27.82 -1.84
N ILE A 9 -0.81 -26.99 -1.78
CA ILE A 9 -0.92 -25.80 -2.62
C ILE A 9 0.10 -24.82 -2.05
N LEU A 10 1.30 -24.83 -2.63
CA LEU A 10 2.35 -23.85 -2.39
C LEU A 10 1.86 -22.49 -2.91
N ALA A 11 1.00 -21.82 -2.14
CA ALA A 11 0.87 -20.38 -2.22
C ALA A 11 2.18 -19.78 -1.70
N ALA A 12 3.09 -19.51 -2.64
CA ALA A 12 4.34 -18.74 -2.55
C ALA A 12 4.95 -18.62 -1.13
N GLY A 13 5.54 -19.73 -0.69
CA GLY A 13 6.49 -19.73 0.42
C GLY A 13 7.68 -20.61 0.04
N CYS A 14 8.77 -19.94 -0.34
CA CYS A 14 10.15 -20.46 -0.50
C CYS A 14 10.53 -21.10 -1.85
N ASP A 15 11.25 -20.32 -2.68
CA ASP A 15 12.60 -20.72 -3.08
C ASP A 15 13.56 -19.61 -2.60
N LEU A 16 14.23 -19.89 -1.47
CA LEU A 16 15.30 -19.07 -0.88
C LEU A 16 16.62 -19.50 -1.55
N MET A 17 17.47 -18.52 -1.91
CA MET A 17 18.91 -18.64 -2.27
C MET A 17 19.32 -18.30 -3.72
N LYS A 18 18.54 -17.48 -4.44
CA LYS A 18 19.14 -16.63 -5.49
C LYS A 18 18.72 -15.18 -5.29
N PRO A 19 19.64 -14.22 -5.05
CA PRO A 19 19.31 -12.82 -5.14
C PRO A 19 19.02 -12.54 -6.62
N ARG A 20 17.73 -12.59 -6.99
CA ARG A 20 17.24 -12.14 -8.29
C ARG A 20 16.11 -11.17 -8.08
N VAL A 21 16.46 -10.05 -7.47
CA VAL A 21 16.01 -8.75 -7.95
C VAL A 21 17.31 -7.98 -8.04
N ALA A 22 17.94 -7.98 -9.22
CA ALA A 22 18.62 -6.75 -9.59
C ALA A 22 17.53 -5.70 -9.41
N ASP A 23 17.77 -4.72 -8.55
CA ASP A 23 17.06 -3.45 -8.66
C ASP A 23 16.90 -3.23 -10.16
N GLN A 24 15.67 -3.07 -10.63
CA GLN A 24 15.55 -2.38 -11.89
C GLN A 24 16.20 -1.04 -11.59
N THR A 25 17.48 -0.95 -11.97
CA THR A 25 18.16 0.27 -12.29
C THR A 25 17.26 0.89 -13.34
N ILE A 26 16.22 1.58 -12.87
CA ILE A 26 15.70 2.75 -13.55
C ILE A 26 16.97 3.53 -13.82
N ASP A 27 17.32 3.58 -15.09
CA ASP A 27 18.63 3.90 -15.62
C ASP A 27 19.23 5.12 -14.91
N ALA A 28 20.05 4.90 -13.89
CA ALA A 28 21.05 5.87 -13.51
C ALA A 28 22.09 5.82 -14.63
N PRO A 29 22.37 6.93 -15.35
CA PRO A 29 23.32 6.93 -16.44
C PRO A 29 24.72 6.61 -15.90
N THR A 30 25.13 5.35 -15.96
CA THR A 30 26.48 4.93 -15.56
C THR A 30 27.44 5.16 -16.71
N GLY A 31 27.91 6.39 -16.84
CA GLY A 31 29.10 6.73 -17.61
C GLY A 31 29.82 7.88 -16.92
N PRO A 32 31.15 7.86 -16.77
CA PRO A 32 31.89 9.05 -16.38
C PRO A 32 31.66 10.08 -17.48
N LEU A 33 30.87 11.11 -17.18
CA LEU A 33 30.75 12.27 -18.04
C LEU A 33 32.16 12.89 -18.17
N PRO A 34 32.63 13.18 -19.39
CA PRO A 34 33.84 13.98 -19.55
C PRO A 34 33.64 15.32 -18.82
N ASP A 35 34.70 15.81 -18.17
CA ASP A 35 34.78 17.08 -17.44
C ASP A 35 34.47 18.29 -18.35
N ALA A 36 33.24 18.39 -18.84
CA ALA A 36 32.70 19.60 -19.41
C ALA A 36 32.46 20.56 -18.24
N PRO A 37 33.02 21.78 -18.28
CA PRO A 37 32.64 22.81 -17.32
C PRO A 37 31.10 22.95 -17.36
N PRO A 38 30.43 23.08 -16.20
CA PRO A 38 28.99 23.18 -16.18
C PRO A 38 28.58 24.41 -16.99
N ASP A 39 27.99 24.19 -18.16
CA ASP A 39 27.30 25.24 -18.89
C ASP A 39 26.25 25.81 -17.94
N SER A 40 26.36 27.10 -17.65
CA SER A 40 25.51 27.83 -16.70
C SER A 40 24.11 28.08 -17.25
N ALA A 41 23.50 27.07 -17.89
CA ALA A 41 22.08 27.04 -18.10
C ALA A 41 21.45 27.00 -16.70
N GLY A 42 20.78 28.09 -16.30
CA GLY A 42 20.17 28.19 -14.99
C GLY A 42 19.21 27.03 -14.73
N ALA A 43 18.97 26.73 -13.44
CA ALA A 43 18.10 25.64 -13.03
C ALA A 43 16.73 25.71 -13.75
N VAL A 44 16.37 24.63 -14.43
CA VAL A 44 15.19 24.51 -15.29
C VAL A 44 14.01 23.92 -14.53
N HIS A 45 14.26 22.95 -13.65
CA HIS A 45 13.25 22.16 -12.96
C HIS A 45 13.15 22.45 -11.47
N VAL A 46 14.26 22.84 -10.83
CA VAL A 46 14.29 23.27 -9.43
C VAL A 46 13.67 24.66 -9.32
N LEU A 47 12.56 24.76 -8.60
CA LEU A 47 11.90 26.04 -8.40
C LEU A 47 12.49 26.75 -7.16
N PRO A 48 12.58 28.11 -7.18
CA PRO A 48 13.10 28.85 -6.06
C PRO A 48 12.25 28.68 -4.79
N PRO A 49 12.79 28.97 -3.60
CA PRO A 49 12.05 28.89 -2.36
C PRO A 49 10.75 29.71 -2.41
N GLY A 50 9.65 29.11 -1.96
CA GLY A 50 8.34 29.76 -1.96
C GLY A 50 7.65 29.87 -3.33
N ALA A 51 8.23 29.34 -4.41
CA ALA A 51 7.57 29.28 -5.70
C ALA A 51 6.19 28.60 -5.61
N SER A 52 5.22 29.17 -6.33
CA SER A 52 3.90 28.57 -6.46
C SER A 52 3.99 27.32 -7.33
N VAL A 53 3.36 26.25 -6.87
CA VAL A 53 3.22 25.00 -7.63
C VAL A 53 1.74 24.85 -8.01
N PRO A 54 1.39 24.69 -9.29
CA PRO A 54 0.00 24.55 -9.68
C PRO A 54 -0.62 23.27 -9.06
N PRO A 55 -1.88 23.29 -8.62
CA PRO A 55 -2.59 22.08 -8.24
C PRO A 55 -2.84 21.19 -9.46
N ILE A 56 -2.91 19.88 -9.24
CA ILE A 56 -3.16 18.90 -10.30
C ILE A 56 -4.48 19.13 -11.04
N THR A 57 -5.44 19.82 -10.42
CA THR A 57 -6.73 20.20 -11.01
C THR A 57 -6.60 21.15 -12.21
N GLU A 58 -5.44 21.81 -12.39
CA GLU A 58 -5.13 22.58 -13.59
C GLU A 58 -4.72 21.70 -14.78
N ASN A 59 -4.49 20.40 -14.55
CA ASN A 59 -4.21 19.41 -15.57
C ASN A 59 -5.37 18.39 -15.65
N ALA A 60 -6.25 18.56 -16.65
CA ALA A 60 -7.44 17.74 -16.83
C ALA A 60 -7.11 16.26 -17.15
N GLU A 61 -6.01 16.00 -17.84
CA GLU A 61 -5.58 14.63 -18.19
C GLU A 61 -5.16 13.86 -16.94
N LEU A 62 -4.25 14.43 -16.14
CA LEU A 62 -3.80 13.81 -14.90
C LEU A 62 -4.92 13.68 -13.85
N THR A 63 -5.81 14.67 -13.79
CA THR A 63 -7.01 14.58 -12.94
C THR A 63 -7.90 13.41 -13.35
N SER A 64 -8.14 13.25 -14.66
CA SER A 64 -8.95 12.14 -15.18
C SER A 64 -8.27 10.80 -14.96
N GLN A 65 -6.95 10.73 -15.16
CA GLN A 65 -6.15 9.54 -14.90
C GLN A 65 -6.29 9.07 -13.44
N ILE A 66 -6.08 9.98 -12.47
CA ILE A 66 -6.23 9.64 -11.04
C ILE A 66 -7.62 9.10 -10.77
N ARG A 67 -8.65 9.79 -11.24
CA ARG A 67 -10.06 9.45 -10.98
C ARG A 67 -10.49 8.10 -11.56
N ILE A 68 -9.90 7.69 -12.68
CA ILE A 68 -10.21 6.40 -13.33
C ILE A 68 -9.50 5.24 -12.64
N PHE A 69 -8.28 5.47 -12.12
CA PHE A 69 -7.37 4.39 -11.71
C PHE A 69 -7.00 4.38 -10.22
N ASP A 70 -7.53 5.30 -9.40
CA ASP A 70 -7.30 5.36 -7.95
C ASP A 70 -7.89 4.17 -7.17
N GLY A 71 -8.74 3.37 -7.82
CA GLY A 71 -9.40 2.22 -7.21
C GLY A 71 -10.61 2.59 -6.33
N LEU A 72 -11.02 3.86 -6.35
CA LEU A 72 -12.19 4.38 -5.66
C LEU A 72 -13.41 4.40 -6.59
N SER A 73 -14.60 4.25 -6.01
CA SER A 73 -15.84 4.43 -6.75
C SER A 73 -16.25 5.90 -6.74
N ASP A 74 -16.23 6.55 -7.90
CA ASP A 74 -16.67 7.94 -8.07
C ASP A 74 -18.07 8.20 -7.51
N SER A 75 -19.02 7.30 -7.78
CA SER A 75 -20.39 7.44 -7.29
C SER A 75 -20.47 7.27 -5.78
N ALA A 76 -19.76 6.29 -5.21
CA ALA A 76 -19.71 6.10 -3.76
C ALA A 76 -19.06 7.30 -3.06
N LEU A 77 -17.95 7.80 -3.60
CA LEU A 77 -17.23 8.94 -3.06
C LEU A 77 -18.08 10.22 -3.13
N ALA A 78 -18.78 10.44 -4.24
CA ALA A 78 -19.70 11.58 -4.38
C ALA A 78 -20.89 11.47 -3.40
N MET A 79 -21.50 10.29 -3.26
CA MET A 79 -22.59 10.07 -2.30
C MET A 79 -22.14 10.27 -0.85
N ALA A 80 -20.88 9.96 -0.53
CA ALA A 80 -20.27 10.19 0.78
C ALA A 80 -19.68 11.60 0.95
N GLY A 81 -19.91 12.53 0.00
CA GLY A 81 -19.44 13.90 0.11
C GLY A 81 -17.91 14.05 0.06
N GLY A 82 -17.24 13.20 -0.73
CA GLY A 82 -15.77 13.18 -0.83
C GLY A 82 -15.07 12.43 0.30
N VAL A 83 -15.81 11.67 1.12
CA VAL A 83 -15.27 10.90 2.24
C VAL A 83 -15.14 9.43 1.87
N ILE A 84 -13.93 8.87 2.02
CA ILE A 84 -13.72 7.41 1.96
C ILE A 84 -14.16 6.81 3.28
N VAL A 85 -15.25 6.05 3.24
CA VAL A 85 -15.84 5.38 4.40
C VAL A 85 -15.17 4.04 4.71
N ARG A 86 -15.24 3.60 5.96
CA ARG A 86 -14.69 2.30 6.39
C ARG A 86 -15.68 1.17 6.16
N SER A 87 -15.17 0.07 5.62
CA SER A 87 -15.86 -1.22 5.54
C SER A 87 -15.70 -2.01 6.84
N THR A 88 -16.49 -3.09 7.00
CA THR A 88 -16.45 -3.97 8.17
C THR A 88 -15.87 -5.33 7.80
N GLY A 89 -15.01 -5.88 8.65
CA GLY A 89 -14.49 -7.24 8.52
C GLY A 89 -14.26 -7.91 9.87
N LYS A 90 -13.55 -9.04 9.85
CA LYS A 90 -13.15 -9.80 11.05
C LYS A 90 -11.66 -10.04 11.08
N ALA A 91 -11.05 -9.94 12.27
CA ALA A 91 -9.66 -10.35 12.46
C ALA A 91 -9.40 -10.71 13.91
N ALA A 92 -8.66 -11.80 14.14
CA ALA A 92 -8.27 -12.26 15.47
C ALA A 92 -9.42 -12.29 16.50
N GLY A 93 -10.65 -12.59 16.07
CA GLY A 93 -11.83 -12.66 16.94
C GLY A 93 -12.61 -11.36 17.11
N ALA A 94 -12.10 -10.24 16.58
CA ALA A 94 -12.72 -8.92 16.70
C ALA A 94 -13.41 -8.49 15.39
N THR A 95 -14.44 -7.65 15.52
CA THR A 95 -14.94 -6.86 14.40
C THR A 95 -13.98 -5.72 14.14
N VAL A 96 -13.60 -5.54 12.88
CA VAL A 96 -12.64 -4.54 12.47
C VAL A 96 -13.16 -3.62 11.37
N ARG A 97 -12.63 -2.40 11.34
CA ARG A 97 -12.86 -1.41 10.29
C ARG A 97 -11.64 -1.28 9.39
N PHE A 98 -11.85 -1.20 8.08
CA PHE A 98 -10.77 -1.05 7.10
C PHE A 98 -11.22 -0.17 5.94
N TRP A 99 -10.28 0.46 5.24
CA TRP A 99 -10.55 1.15 3.97
C TRP A 99 -10.17 0.25 2.80
N ASN A 100 -10.92 0.35 1.71
CA ASN A 100 -10.63 -0.37 0.47
C ASN A 100 -10.27 0.63 -0.64
N PHE A 101 -9.06 0.52 -1.17
CA PHE A 101 -8.53 1.33 -2.26
C PHE A 101 -8.43 0.52 -3.58
N GLY A 102 -9.25 -0.52 -3.72
CA GLY A 102 -9.39 -1.26 -4.96
C GLY A 102 -8.29 -2.30 -5.21
N ALA A 103 -8.07 -2.62 -6.47
CA ALA A 103 -7.14 -3.65 -6.89
C ALA A 103 -5.68 -3.28 -6.58
N ALA A 104 -4.90 -4.27 -6.16
CA ALA A 104 -3.46 -4.14 -5.92
C ALA A 104 -2.67 -4.90 -6.98
N ARG A 105 -1.51 -4.37 -7.36
CA ARG A 105 -0.65 -4.99 -8.36
C ARG A 105 0.35 -5.95 -7.70
N ILE A 106 0.38 -7.18 -8.21
CA ILE A 106 1.38 -8.21 -7.90
C ILE A 106 2.23 -8.45 -9.17
N ILE A 107 3.55 -8.49 -9.02
CA ILE A 107 4.51 -8.74 -10.11
C ILE A 107 5.41 -9.89 -9.67
N ASP A 108 5.46 -10.97 -10.43
CA ASP A 108 6.30 -12.14 -10.14
C ASP A 108 6.17 -12.67 -8.71
N ASN A 109 4.94 -12.64 -8.16
CA ASN A 109 4.58 -12.99 -6.77
C ASN A 109 5.00 -11.98 -5.69
N PHE A 110 5.47 -10.79 -6.06
CA PHE A 110 5.81 -9.72 -5.15
C PHE A 110 4.79 -8.58 -5.22
N VAL A 111 4.55 -7.94 -4.07
CA VAL A 111 3.77 -6.71 -4.03
C VAL A 111 4.54 -5.62 -4.77
N ALA A 112 3.94 -5.05 -5.81
CA ALA A 112 4.51 -3.92 -6.50
C ALA A 112 4.64 -2.74 -5.53
N SER A 113 5.71 -1.97 -5.67
CA SER A 113 5.92 -0.76 -4.86
C SER A 113 6.56 0.34 -5.68
N SER A 114 6.18 1.58 -5.40
CA SER A 114 6.79 2.77 -6.01
C SER A 114 7.61 3.53 -4.96
N PRO A 115 8.61 4.34 -5.33
CA PRO A 115 9.28 5.20 -4.36
C PRO A 115 8.36 6.33 -3.89
N VAL A 116 8.58 6.77 -2.64
CA VAL A 116 8.23 8.10 -2.14
C VAL A 116 9.50 8.75 -1.60
N TYR A 117 9.84 9.91 -2.14
CA TYR A 117 11.01 10.66 -1.76
C TYR A 117 10.65 11.64 -0.64
N VAL A 118 11.46 11.63 0.41
CA VAL A 118 11.28 12.45 1.61
C VAL A 118 12.54 13.27 1.81
N LEU A 119 12.47 14.58 1.60
CA LEU A 119 13.59 15.45 1.92
C LEU A 119 13.79 15.45 3.44
N ALA A 120 15.04 15.26 3.87
CA ALA A 120 15.37 15.09 5.27
C ALA A 120 16.71 15.71 5.63
N ASP A 121 16.83 16.19 6.87
CA ASP A 121 18.13 16.48 7.48
C ASP A 121 18.78 15.16 7.89
N SER A 122 20.03 14.93 7.47
CA SER A 122 20.84 13.77 7.88
C SER A 122 21.69 14.11 9.10
N ASP A 123 21.77 13.20 10.06
CA ASP A 123 22.65 13.33 11.23
C ASP A 123 24.08 12.81 10.99
N GLY A 124 24.37 12.27 9.79
CA GLY A 124 25.65 11.67 9.43
C GLY A 124 25.91 10.29 10.04
N ALA A 125 25.05 9.80 10.93
CA ALA A 125 25.09 8.48 11.57
C ALA A 125 24.00 7.53 11.05
N GLY A 126 23.31 7.91 9.98
CA GLY A 126 22.23 7.13 9.34
C GLY A 126 20.82 7.49 9.83
N GLY A 127 20.70 8.48 10.73
CA GLY A 127 19.42 9.05 11.11
C GLY A 127 18.97 10.14 10.12
N PHE A 128 17.67 10.15 9.83
CA PHE A 128 17.02 11.10 8.93
C PHE A 128 15.82 11.73 9.61
N THR A 129 15.76 13.07 9.59
CA THR A 129 14.60 13.84 10.09
C THR A 129 13.89 14.51 8.92
N PRO A 130 12.65 14.11 8.58
CA PRO A 130 11.90 14.72 7.48
C PRO A 130 11.75 16.24 7.62
N ARG A 131 11.93 16.97 6.52
CA ARG A 131 11.73 18.43 6.45
C ARG A 131 10.24 18.75 6.38
N ALA A 132 9.70 19.39 7.41
CA ALA A 132 8.28 19.77 7.47
C ALA A 132 7.86 20.74 6.35
N GLY A 133 8.80 21.51 5.78
CA GLY A 133 8.53 22.51 4.75
C GLY A 133 8.41 21.97 3.31
N HIS A 134 8.73 20.68 3.09
CA HIS A 134 8.70 20.08 1.77
C HIS A 134 7.74 18.87 1.73
N PRO A 135 6.66 18.92 0.94
CA PRO A 135 5.77 17.78 0.72
C PRO A 135 6.51 16.54 0.23
N PHE A 136 5.87 15.37 0.36
CA PHE A 136 6.36 14.14 -0.26
C PHE A 136 6.51 14.32 -1.77
N LEU A 137 7.53 13.72 -2.37
CA LEU A 137 7.66 13.65 -3.82
C LEU A 137 7.41 12.23 -4.30
N VAL A 138 6.48 12.08 -5.23
CA VAL A 138 6.19 10.83 -5.93
C VAL A 138 6.21 11.07 -7.43
N ASP A 139 6.51 10.02 -8.21
CA ASP A 139 6.48 10.13 -9.68
C ASP A 139 5.30 9.38 -10.28
N ALA A 140 5.18 8.09 -9.94
CA ALA A 140 4.09 7.27 -10.43
C ALA A 140 2.75 7.67 -9.80
N LEU A 141 1.75 7.85 -10.65
CA LEU A 141 0.34 8.17 -10.37
C LEU A 141 -0.56 6.99 -10.76
N PRO A 142 -1.78 6.86 -10.21
CA PRO A 142 -2.72 5.82 -10.57
C PRO A 142 -2.87 5.68 -12.10
N GLY A 143 -2.83 4.47 -12.62
CA GLY A 143 -2.87 4.20 -14.07
C GLY A 143 -1.49 4.09 -14.74
N ASP A 144 -0.43 4.60 -14.11
CA ASP A 144 0.92 4.38 -14.62
C ASP A 144 1.37 2.93 -14.42
N PRO A 145 2.16 2.35 -15.33
CA PRO A 145 2.71 1.00 -15.17
C PRO A 145 3.54 0.84 -13.88
N GLY A 146 4.19 1.92 -13.41
CA GLY A 146 5.01 1.91 -12.20
C GLY A 146 4.25 2.18 -10.89
N TYR A 147 2.94 2.42 -10.93
CA TYR A 147 2.17 2.83 -9.76
C TYR A 147 1.89 1.68 -8.79
N SER A 148 2.05 2.00 -7.51
CA SER A 148 1.53 1.26 -6.38
C SER A 148 1.23 2.23 -5.25
N ALA A 149 0.11 2.00 -4.57
CA ALA A 149 -0.17 2.68 -3.30
C ALA A 149 0.83 2.28 -2.20
N ILE A 150 1.52 1.14 -2.35
CA ILE A 150 2.61 0.76 -1.46
C ILE A 150 3.86 1.50 -1.87
N ARG A 151 4.30 2.43 -1.02
CA ARG A 151 5.45 3.28 -1.28
C ARG A 151 6.66 2.86 -0.45
N ARG A 152 7.81 2.65 -1.08
CA ARG A 152 9.10 2.52 -0.40
C ARG A 152 9.58 3.91 0.00
N ILE A 153 9.94 4.09 1.26
CA ILE A 153 10.44 5.37 1.76
C ILE A 153 11.90 5.51 1.32
N VAL A 154 12.21 6.61 0.65
CA VAL A 154 13.55 6.98 0.22
C VAL A 154 13.86 8.37 0.77
N TYR A 155 14.86 8.46 1.64
CA TYR A 155 15.29 9.74 2.19
C TYR A 155 16.20 10.46 1.21
N VAL A 156 15.99 11.76 1.05
CA VAL A 156 16.83 12.64 0.22
C VAL A 156 17.51 13.62 1.16
N PRO A 157 18.79 13.42 1.52
CA PRO A 157 19.48 14.28 2.47
C PRO A 157 19.68 15.68 1.86
N VAL A 158 19.21 16.73 2.53
CA VAL A 158 19.46 18.10 2.10
C VAL A 158 20.89 18.52 2.46
N THR A 159 21.53 19.36 1.64
CA THR A 159 22.85 19.93 1.93
C THR A 159 22.73 21.33 2.51
N ALA A 160 23.87 21.94 2.87
CA ALA A 160 23.93 23.34 3.30
C ALA A 160 23.57 24.34 2.18
N LEU A 161 23.58 23.92 0.91
CA LEU A 161 23.20 24.77 -0.22
C LEU A 161 21.69 24.87 -0.39
N TYR A 162 20.91 23.91 0.13
CA TYR A 162 19.45 23.92 0.07
C TYR A 162 18.86 25.07 0.90
N GLN A 163 18.21 26.03 0.24
CA GLN A 163 17.55 27.18 0.87
C GLN A 163 16.02 27.06 0.88
N GLY A 164 15.47 25.87 0.63
CA GLY A 164 14.02 25.63 0.64
C GLY A 164 13.39 25.59 -0.74
N GLU A 165 14.18 25.26 -1.76
CA GLU A 165 13.75 25.05 -3.14
C GLU A 165 12.63 24.01 -3.23
N ARG A 166 11.76 24.12 -4.24
CA ARG A 166 10.69 23.14 -4.47
C ARG A 166 11.13 22.10 -5.49
N LEU A 167 11.24 20.86 -5.05
CA LEU A 167 11.54 19.70 -5.88
C LEU A 167 10.22 18.97 -6.21
N THR A 168 9.57 19.39 -7.28
CA THR A 168 8.18 19.00 -7.58
C THR A 168 8.04 17.82 -8.55
N SER A 169 9.16 17.28 -9.02
CA SER A 169 9.24 16.18 -9.97
C SER A 169 10.56 15.41 -9.82
N VAL A 170 10.66 14.20 -10.37
CA VAL A 170 11.93 13.44 -10.39
C VAL A 170 13.02 14.17 -11.20
N PRO A 171 12.73 14.80 -12.35
CA PRO A 171 13.70 15.67 -13.02
C PRO A 171 14.22 16.82 -12.13
N ALA A 172 13.35 17.46 -11.34
CA ALA A 172 13.78 18.48 -10.38
C ALA A 172 14.66 17.92 -9.27
N LEU A 173 14.38 16.69 -8.81
CA LEU A 173 15.23 16.00 -7.85
C LEU A 173 16.61 15.68 -8.45
N ALA A 174 16.68 15.19 -9.69
CA ALA A 174 17.94 14.90 -10.36
C ALA A 174 18.78 16.18 -10.55
N GLU A 175 18.17 17.26 -11.03
CA GLU A 175 18.85 18.55 -11.16
C GLU A 175 19.31 19.09 -9.79
N ALA A 176 18.53 18.91 -8.72
CA ALA A 176 18.95 19.31 -7.37
C ALA A 176 20.17 18.54 -6.85
N ILE A 177 20.35 17.28 -7.26
CA ILE A 177 21.55 16.48 -6.98
C ILE A 177 22.74 17.06 -7.73
N GLU A 178 22.58 17.34 -9.03
CA GLU A 178 23.64 17.93 -9.87
C GLU A 178 24.09 19.31 -9.36
N LEU A 179 23.15 20.12 -8.87
CA LEU A 179 23.40 21.42 -8.25
C LEU A 179 23.98 21.32 -6.82
N GLY A 180 24.08 20.11 -6.26
CA GLY A 180 24.56 19.87 -4.89
C GLY A 180 23.62 20.40 -3.80
N LEU A 181 22.35 20.68 -4.11
CA LEU A 181 21.34 21.11 -3.14
C LEU A 181 20.92 19.94 -2.25
N VAL A 182 20.88 18.73 -2.80
CA VAL A 182 20.60 17.50 -2.06
C VAL A 182 21.64 16.44 -2.40
N GLY A 183 21.83 15.48 -1.49
CA GLY A 183 22.65 14.30 -1.74
C GLY A 183 21.86 13.15 -2.37
N GLU A 184 22.57 12.04 -2.60
CA GLU A 184 21.99 10.84 -3.19
C GLU A 184 20.82 10.28 -2.38
N PRO A 185 19.74 9.81 -3.03
CA PRO A 185 18.62 9.18 -2.34
C PRO A 185 19.03 7.90 -1.59
N VAL A 186 18.61 7.77 -0.34
CA VAL A 186 18.93 6.66 0.57
C VAL A 186 17.66 5.85 0.88
N PRO A 187 17.55 4.59 0.42
CA PRO A 187 16.43 3.73 0.76
C PRO A 187 16.33 3.48 2.27
N ALA A 188 15.17 3.71 2.87
CA ALA A 188 14.97 3.57 4.32
C ALA A 188 14.86 2.11 4.79
N GLY A 189 14.75 1.14 3.87
CA GLY A 189 14.46 -0.26 4.22
C GLY A 189 13.02 -0.50 4.68
N THR A 190 12.15 0.51 4.57
CA THR A 190 10.75 0.49 5.02
C THR A 190 9.79 0.92 3.91
N TRP A 191 8.53 0.55 4.06
CA TRP A 191 7.44 0.96 3.17
C TRP A 191 6.21 1.44 3.96
N ARG A 192 5.32 2.17 3.29
CA ARG A 192 4.05 2.65 3.83
C ARG A 192 2.98 2.65 2.73
N ASN A 193 1.72 2.44 3.10
CA ASN A 193 0.60 2.62 2.16
C ASN A 193 0.22 4.11 2.08
N MET A 194 0.31 4.65 0.87
CA MET A 194 0.11 6.05 0.54
C MET A 194 -0.60 6.16 -0.82
N PRO A 195 -1.88 5.74 -0.94
CA PRO A 195 -2.63 5.87 -2.19
C PRO A 195 -2.76 7.35 -2.55
N VAL A 196 -2.56 7.64 -3.84
CA VAL A 196 -2.90 8.95 -4.42
C VAL A 196 -4.40 8.97 -4.67
N VAL A 197 -5.05 10.07 -4.31
CA VAL A 197 -6.50 10.22 -4.36
C VAL A 197 -6.90 11.51 -5.07
N PRO A 198 -8.17 11.64 -5.53
CA PRO A 198 -8.66 12.87 -6.11
C PRO A 198 -8.57 14.04 -5.12
N THR A 199 -8.30 15.24 -5.62
CA THR A 199 -8.21 16.46 -4.80
C THR A 199 -9.49 16.71 -3.99
N GLY A 200 -9.33 17.05 -2.71
CA GLY A 200 -10.42 17.28 -1.77
C GLY A 200 -10.92 16.02 -1.06
N THR A 201 -10.33 14.85 -1.33
CA THR A 201 -10.72 13.59 -0.69
C THR A 201 -10.38 13.59 0.80
N LYS A 202 -11.27 13.03 1.61
CA LYS A 202 -11.09 12.88 3.06
C LYS A 202 -11.23 11.42 3.46
N LEU A 203 -10.64 11.08 4.60
CA LEU A 203 -10.66 9.74 5.18
C LEU A 203 -11.51 9.73 6.45
N GLU A 204 -12.53 8.88 6.51
CA GLU A 204 -13.26 8.61 7.76
C GLU A 204 -12.37 7.82 8.72
N VAL A 205 -11.96 8.43 9.84
CA VAL A 205 -11.10 7.79 10.85
C VAL A 205 -11.87 7.25 12.05
N SER A 206 -12.99 7.88 12.42
CA SER A 206 -13.96 7.32 13.37
C SER A 206 -15.38 7.80 13.04
N THR A 207 -16.39 7.24 13.70
CA THR A 207 -17.78 7.72 13.59
C THR A 207 -18.04 9.01 14.37
N THR A 208 -17.12 9.40 15.25
CA THR A 208 -17.26 10.55 16.16
C THR A 208 -16.32 11.71 15.85
N LEU A 209 -15.20 11.44 15.16
CA LEU A 209 -14.22 12.45 14.77
C LEU A 209 -14.45 12.92 13.34
N PRO A 210 -14.12 14.17 13.01
CA PRO A 210 -14.14 14.66 11.64
C PRO A 210 -13.26 13.80 10.72
N ALA A 211 -13.69 13.64 9.47
CA ALA A 211 -12.88 13.03 8.43
C ALA A 211 -11.59 13.84 8.21
N VAL A 212 -10.47 13.13 8.07
CA VAL A 212 -9.13 13.73 7.94
C VAL A 212 -8.85 14.02 6.46
N PRO A 213 -8.40 15.24 6.09
CA PRO A 213 -8.07 15.53 4.70
C PRO A 213 -6.85 14.73 4.23
N ALA A 214 -6.79 14.46 2.92
CA ALA A 214 -5.57 13.95 2.31
C ALA A 214 -4.40 14.94 2.50
N THR A 215 -3.19 14.39 2.44
CA THR A 215 -1.93 15.15 2.58
C THR A 215 -1.43 15.60 1.22
N GLU A 216 -1.03 16.86 1.13
CA GLU A 216 -0.41 17.41 -0.08
C GLU A 216 0.93 16.70 -0.38
N ALA A 217 1.18 16.42 -1.65
CA ALA A 217 2.42 15.89 -2.17
C ALA A 217 2.72 16.52 -3.54
N TYR A 218 3.94 16.34 -4.04
CA TYR A 218 4.31 16.73 -5.39
C TYR A 218 4.40 15.51 -6.31
N ALA A 219 3.95 15.71 -7.54
CA ALA A 219 4.18 14.79 -8.64
C ALA A 219 4.20 15.53 -9.97
N ARG A 220 5.21 15.25 -10.80
CA ARG A 220 5.31 15.75 -12.19
C ARG A 220 5.12 17.26 -12.34
N GLY A 221 5.55 18.05 -11.36
CA GLY A 221 5.43 19.52 -11.39
C GLY A 221 4.13 20.07 -10.79
N TYR A 222 3.25 19.22 -10.26
CA TYR A 222 1.95 19.62 -9.70
C TYR A 222 1.83 19.25 -8.23
N ARG A 223 0.93 19.93 -7.53
CA ARG A 223 0.44 19.51 -6.20
C ARG A 223 -0.67 18.49 -6.35
N ILE A 224 -0.46 17.32 -5.78
CA ILE A 224 -1.43 16.22 -5.70
C ILE A 224 -1.80 15.96 -4.24
N GLU A 225 -2.74 15.04 -4.02
CA GLU A 225 -3.12 14.57 -2.69
C GLU A 225 -2.91 13.07 -2.56
N LEU A 226 -2.40 12.64 -1.40
CA LEU A 226 -2.27 11.24 -1.02
C LEU A 226 -2.68 11.02 0.43
N ILE A 227 -2.97 9.78 0.81
CA ILE A 227 -3.40 9.45 2.18
C ILE A 227 -2.32 8.62 2.88
N PRO A 228 -1.50 9.21 3.78
CA PRO A 228 -0.45 8.47 4.45
C PRO A 228 -1.03 7.63 5.60
N LEU A 229 -1.29 6.36 5.34
CA LEU A 229 -2.07 5.54 6.26
C LEU A 229 -1.25 4.99 7.43
N GLY A 230 -1.90 4.80 8.59
CA GLY A 230 -1.39 4.05 9.75
C GLY A 230 -0.41 4.76 10.69
N GLY A 231 -0.02 6.01 10.44
CA GLY A 231 0.94 6.72 11.30
C GLY A 231 2.24 5.92 11.50
N ALA A 232 2.70 5.84 12.76
CA ALA A 232 3.88 5.05 13.13
C ALA A 232 3.66 3.53 12.99
N LEU A 233 2.43 3.05 13.17
CA LEU A 233 2.09 1.65 12.91
C LEU A 233 2.15 1.35 11.42
N GLY A 234 1.90 2.35 10.57
CA GLY A 234 1.77 2.23 9.12
C GLY A 234 3.08 2.00 8.38
N ILE A 235 4.22 2.38 8.99
CA ILE A 235 5.56 2.19 8.45
C ILE A 235 6.01 0.78 8.78
N GLN A 236 6.31 -0.02 7.75
CA GLN A 236 6.60 -1.44 7.88
C GLN A 236 7.98 -1.76 7.30
N PRO A 237 8.75 -2.67 7.93
CA PRO A 237 10.03 -3.10 7.37
C PRO A 237 9.80 -3.88 6.06
N LEU A 238 10.76 -3.79 5.13
CA LEU A 238 10.81 -4.66 3.97
C LEU A 238 11.20 -6.08 4.43
N ARG A 239 10.55 -7.10 3.86
CA ARG A 239 10.91 -8.51 4.05
C ARG A 239 11.66 -8.98 2.82
N ASN A 240 12.95 -9.29 2.96
CA ASN A 240 13.83 -9.65 1.83
C ASN A 240 13.82 -8.58 0.71
N GLY A 241 13.82 -7.30 1.09
CA GLY A 241 13.83 -6.18 0.15
C GLY A 241 12.50 -5.83 -0.51
N SER A 242 11.41 -6.54 -0.18
CA SER A 242 10.08 -6.30 -0.77
C SER A 242 8.99 -6.13 0.29
N PRO A 243 7.92 -5.38 -0.02
CA PRO A 243 6.69 -5.48 0.76
C PRO A 243 6.11 -6.89 0.61
N PHE A 244 5.35 -7.30 1.62
CA PHE A 244 4.68 -8.60 1.64
C PHE A 244 3.17 -8.44 1.43
N ALA A 245 2.50 -9.52 1.05
CA ALA A 245 1.04 -9.61 1.01
C ALA A 245 0.57 -10.58 2.11
N ALA A 246 -0.61 -10.30 2.67
CA ALA A 246 -1.34 -11.24 3.53
C ALA A 246 -2.48 -11.88 2.73
N GLN A 247 -3.31 -12.68 3.40
CA GLN A 247 -4.53 -13.23 2.85
C GLN A 247 -5.76 -12.68 3.57
N GLU A 248 -6.88 -12.63 2.85
CA GLU A 248 -8.21 -12.51 3.43
C GLU A 248 -9.08 -13.67 2.94
N ALA A 249 -9.93 -14.19 3.80
CA ALA A 249 -10.96 -15.14 3.43
C ALA A 249 -12.25 -14.39 3.09
N ARG A 250 -12.73 -14.57 1.86
CA ARG A 250 -14.06 -14.18 1.44
C ARG A 250 -15.00 -15.35 1.66
N LEU A 251 -15.94 -15.18 2.58
CA LEU A 251 -16.83 -16.25 2.98
C LEU A 251 -17.98 -16.40 1.98
N LEU A 252 -18.27 -17.66 1.66
CA LEU A 252 -19.38 -18.10 0.85
C LEU A 252 -20.24 -19.02 1.71
N SER A 253 -21.38 -18.52 2.17
CA SER A 253 -22.33 -19.29 2.95
C SER A 253 -22.75 -20.54 2.21
N GLY A 254 -22.73 -21.65 2.95
CA GLY A 254 -22.94 -22.99 2.44
C GLY A 254 -24.24 -23.60 2.93
N VAL A 255 -25.40 -22.97 2.67
CA VAL A 255 -26.66 -23.73 2.74
C VAL A 255 -26.80 -24.48 1.43
N ALA A 256 -26.62 -25.78 1.42
CA ALA A 256 -26.87 -26.60 0.24
C ALA A 256 -28.30 -26.34 -0.28
N THR A 257 -28.43 -25.87 -1.52
CA THR A 257 -29.72 -25.62 -2.20
C THR A 257 -29.90 -26.55 -3.38
N GLY A 258 -31.13 -27.01 -3.63
CA GLY A 258 -31.46 -27.85 -4.79
C GLY A 258 -31.10 -29.34 -4.68
N THR A 259 -31.40 -30.08 -5.75
CA THR A 259 -31.10 -31.51 -5.91
C THR A 259 -30.50 -31.73 -7.31
N PRO A 260 -29.19 -32.03 -7.44
CA PRO A 260 -28.21 -32.20 -6.36
C PRO A 260 -27.91 -30.89 -5.64
N PRO A 261 -27.50 -30.97 -4.36
CA PRO A 261 -27.18 -29.79 -3.56
C PRO A 261 -26.04 -28.99 -4.18
N SER A 262 -26.28 -27.70 -4.44
CA SER A 262 -25.28 -26.70 -4.82
C SER A 262 -25.21 -25.63 -3.73
N LEU A 263 -23.99 -25.18 -3.45
CA LEU A 263 -23.74 -24.18 -2.41
C LEU A 263 -23.83 -22.77 -3.04
N PRO A 264 -24.45 -21.78 -2.36
CA PRO A 264 -24.59 -20.41 -2.85
C PRO A 264 -23.25 -19.84 -3.34
N THR A 265 -23.29 -19.07 -4.41
CA THR A 265 -22.12 -18.31 -4.91
C THR A 265 -22.17 -16.85 -4.46
N THR A 266 -23.21 -16.46 -3.72
CA THR A 266 -23.35 -15.10 -3.18
C THR A 266 -22.37 -14.88 -2.04
N LEU A 267 -21.69 -13.74 -2.10
CA LEU A 267 -20.68 -13.34 -1.11
C LEU A 267 -21.34 -12.91 0.19
N ASP A 268 -20.81 -13.37 1.32
CA ASP A 268 -21.16 -12.81 2.61
C ASP A 268 -20.41 -11.49 2.83
N ALA A 269 -21.02 -10.58 3.60
CA ALA A 269 -20.63 -9.17 3.62
C ALA A 269 -19.28 -8.87 4.33
N GLN A 270 -18.59 -9.86 4.89
CA GLN A 270 -17.46 -9.62 5.81
C GLN A 270 -16.25 -10.49 5.47
N PRO A 271 -15.11 -9.89 5.05
CA PRO A 271 -13.86 -10.63 4.91
C PRO A 271 -13.29 -10.98 6.29
N VAL A 272 -12.60 -12.11 6.36
CA VAL A 272 -11.84 -12.53 7.55
C VAL A 272 -10.35 -12.44 7.23
N PHE A 273 -9.65 -11.53 7.88
CA PHE A 273 -8.24 -11.28 7.60
C PHE A 273 -7.32 -12.28 8.31
N GLN A 274 -6.23 -12.66 7.64
CA GLN A 274 -5.18 -13.51 8.20
C GLN A 274 -4.46 -12.84 9.37
N LEU A 275 -4.07 -11.58 9.21
CA LEU A 275 -3.34 -10.83 10.22
C LEU A 275 -4.32 -10.10 11.13
N GLY A 276 -3.95 -10.01 12.40
CA GLY A 276 -4.66 -9.23 13.40
C GLY A 276 -4.32 -7.73 13.34
N ILE A 277 -4.77 -7.02 14.36
CA ILE A 277 -4.62 -5.57 14.51
C ILE A 277 -3.23 -5.24 15.07
N PRO A 278 -2.44 -4.37 14.43
CA PRO A 278 -1.16 -3.95 14.98
C PRO A 278 -1.38 -3.11 16.25
N THR A 279 -0.77 -3.49 17.37
CA THR A 279 -0.87 -2.76 18.65
C THR A 279 0.37 -1.94 19.00
N MET A 280 1.47 -2.13 18.27
CA MET A 280 2.75 -1.42 18.44
C MET A 280 3.41 -1.22 17.08
N PRO A 281 4.35 -0.28 16.90
CA PRO A 281 5.14 -0.20 15.68
C PRO A 281 5.93 -1.49 15.43
N PRO A 282 6.16 -1.89 14.16
CA PRO A 282 6.98 -3.06 13.88
C PRO A 282 8.45 -2.77 14.20
N THR A 283 9.18 -3.79 14.67
CA THR A 283 10.63 -3.69 14.91
C THR A 283 11.40 -4.20 13.69
N THR A 284 11.42 -5.52 13.50
CA THR A 284 12.14 -6.21 12.42
C THR A 284 11.22 -7.07 11.55
N THR A 285 9.99 -7.27 12.00
CA THR A 285 9.00 -8.08 11.31
C THR A 285 7.74 -7.27 11.13
N PRO A 286 7.14 -7.30 9.93
CA PRO A 286 5.87 -6.63 9.73
C PRO A 286 4.78 -7.19 10.64
N ASN A 287 3.88 -6.32 11.09
CA ASN A 287 2.82 -6.68 12.03
C ASN A 287 1.40 -6.40 11.50
N TYR A 288 1.29 -5.86 10.29
CA TYR A 288 0.07 -5.87 9.48
C TYR A 288 0.43 -5.80 7.99
N THR A 289 -0.54 -6.07 7.12
CA THR A 289 -0.39 -5.89 5.67
C THR A 289 -1.64 -5.29 5.08
N PRO A 290 -1.51 -4.25 4.25
CA PRO A 290 -2.66 -3.70 3.55
C PRO A 290 -2.98 -4.42 2.24
N ILE A 291 -2.00 -5.10 1.64
CA ILE A 291 -2.23 -5.89 0.45
C ILE A 291 -2.65 -7.28 0.86
N VAL A 292 -3.86 -7.65 0.48
CA VAL A 292 -4.43 -8.96 0.77
C VAL A 292 -4.75 -9.70 -0.51
N ILE A 293 -4.36 -10.97 -0.56
CA ILE A 293 -4.75 -11.92 -1.59
C ILE A 293 -6.04 -12.58 -1.14
N GLU A 294 -7.04 -12.53 -2.00
CA GLU A 294 -8.36 -13.10 -1.70
C GLU A 294 -8.34 -14.62 -1.77
N VAL A 295 -8.90 -15.26 -0.75
CA VAL A 295 -9.17 -16.69 -0.68
C VAL A 295 -10.68 -16.88 -0.60
N ASP A 296 -11.28 -17.49 -1.60
CA ASP A 296 -12.68 -17.89 -1.54
C ASP A 296 -12.83 -19.10 -0.62
N VAL A 297 -13.67 -18.96 0.40
CA VAL A 297 -13.89 -19.99 1.41
C VAL A 297 -15.34 -20.36 1.45
N ARG A 298 -15.62 -21.57 1.00
CA ARG A 298 -16.95 -22.16 1.09
C ARG A 298 -17.10 -22.86 2.44
N LEU A 299 -18.09 -22.41 3.21
CA LEU A 299 -18.32 -22.94 4.55
C LEU A 299 -19.02 -24.30 4.50
N ALA A 300 -18.73 -25.14 5.50
CA ALA A 300 -19.38 -26.42 5.69
C ALA A 300 -20.88 -26.24 5.99
N ALA A 301 -21.69 -27.26 5.70
CA ALA A 301 -23.13 -27.21 5.89
C ALA A 301 -23.48 -26.93 7.36
N GLY A 302 -24.36 -25.94 7.59
CA GLY A 302 -24.82 -25.53 8.92
C GLY A 302 -23.90 -24.52 9.64
N VAL A 303 -22.79 -24.10 9.01
CA VAL A 303 -21.93 -23.05 9.56
C VAL A 303 -22.41 -21.69 9.09
N ASP A 304 -22.80 -20.84 10.04
CA ASP A 304 -23.18 -19.45 9.78
C ASP A 304 -21.91 -18.59 9.62
N PRO A 305 -21.74 -17.87 8.50
CA PRO A 305 -20.60 -16.97 8.28
C PRO A 305 -20.36 -15.96 9.41
N VAL A 306 -21.40 -15.49 10.09
CA VAL A 306 -21.29 -14.52 11.19
C VAL A 306 -20.53 -15.09 12.39
N THR A 307 -20.48 -16.42 12.53
CA THR A 307 -19.75 -17.11 13.61
C THR A 307 -18.26 -17.28 13.33
N VAL A 308 -17.82 -17.02 12.09
CA VAL A 308 -16.41 -17.02 11.71
C VAL A 308 -15.82 -15.64 12.01
N LEU A 309 -15.03 -15.57 13.08
CA LEU A 309 -14.45 -14.34 13.62
C LEU A 309 -12.94 -14.22 13.38
N SER A 310 -12.30 -15.29 12.93
CA SER A 310 -10.84 -15.32 12.73
C SER A 310 -10.41 -16.36 11.71
N ASP A 311 -9.29 -16.09 11.07
CA ASP A 311 -8.62 -16.99 10.14
C ASP A 311 -8.26 -18.35 10.78
N ALA A 312 -7.94 -18.36 12.07
CA ALA A 312 -7.62 -19.57 12.83
C ALA A 312 -8.80 -20.52 13.02
N GLN A 313 -10.04 -20.09 12.77
CA GLN A 313 -11.22 -21.00 12.72
C GLN A 313 -11.36 -21.71 11.37
N LEU A 314 -10.70 -21.20 10.33
CA LEU A 314 -10.77 -21.71 8.96
C LEU A 314 -9.56 -22.58 8.64
N PHE A 315 -8.36 -22.15 9.06
CA PHE A 315 -7.11 -22.71 8.57
C PHE A 315 -6.11 -23.06 9.67
N ARG A 316 -5.28 -24.06 9.38
CA ARG A 316 -3.96 -24.23 9.99
C ARG A 316 -2.92 -23.68 9.02
N ARG A 317 -2.01 -22.85 9.53
CA ARG A 317 -0.95 -22.23 8.73
C ARG A 317 0.44 -22.78 9.08
N ALA A 318 1.30 -22.83 8.08
CA ALA A 318 2.72 -23.09 8.28
C ALA A 318 3.45 -21.85 8.82
N THR A 319 4.70 -22.00 9.27
CA THR A 319 5.52 -20.91 9.83
C THR A 319 5.75 -19.75 8.84
N ASN A 320 5.72 -20.02 7.54
CA ASN A 320 5.85 -19.00 6.50
C ASN A 320 4.53 -18.25 6.21
N GLY A 321 3.43 -18.63 6.87
CA GLY A 321 2.10 -18.03 6.71
C GLY A 321 1.21 -18.72 5.67
N SER A 322 1.68 -19.71 4.92
CA SER A 322 0.85 -20.42 3.93
C SER A 322 -0.21 -21.31 4.60
N ILE A 323 -1.34 -21.54 3.93
CA ILE A 323 -2.37 -22.48 4.39
C ILE A 323 -1.81 -23.90 4.25
N SER A 324 -1.64 -24.61 5.37
CA SER A 324 -1.15 -26.00 5.38
C SER A 324 -2.30 -27.02 5.50
N ALA A 325 -3.43 -26.61 6.09
CA ALA A 325 -4.66 -27.40 6.16
C ALA A 325 -5.86 -26.47 6.46
N TYR A 326 -7.07 -26.99 6.31
CA TYR A 326 -8.31 -26.33 6.73
C TYR A 326 -9.16 -27.24 7.62
N PHE A 327 -10.03 -26.65 8.42
CA PHE A 327 -10.91 -27.38 9.35
C PHE A 327 -12.17 -27.85 8.61
N THR A 328 -12.31 -29.15 8.37
CA THR A 328 -13.40 -29.72 7.54
C THR A 328 -14.79 -29.60 8.16
N ASP A 329 -14.86 -29.34 9.46
CA ASP A 329 -16.07 -29.00 10.20
C ASP A 329 -16.52 -27.55 9.97
N THR A 330 -15.62 -26.67 9.52
CA THR A 330 -15.91 -25.26 9.23
C THR A 330 -15.89 -24.95 7.72
N VAL A 331 -14.98 -25.56 6.97
CA VAL A 331 -14.67 -25.27 5.56
C VAL A 331 -14.90 -26.51 4.71
N SER A 332 -15.75 -26.40 3.70
CA SER A 332 -16.00 -27.47 2.72
C SER A 332 -15.05 -27.40 1.52
N GLU A 333 -14.73 -26.19 1.06
CA GLU A 333 -13.93 -25.93 -0.13
C GLU A 333 -13.19 -24.59 0.04
N LEU A 334 -11.98 -24.51 -0.51
CA LEU A 334 -11.23 -23.25 -0.59
C LEU A 334 -10.63 -23.09 -1.98
N THR A 335 -10.60 -21.86 -2.47
CA THR A 335 -9.92 -21.47 -3.71
C THR A 335 -9.06 -20.24 -3.45
N VAL A 336 -7.75 -20.35 -3.64
CA VAL A 336 -6.85 -19.20 -3.59
C VAL A 336 -6.93 -18.48 -4.93
N THR A 337 -7.28 -17.19 -4.92
CA THR A 337 -7.41 -16.40 -6.14
C THR A 337 -6.09 -15.71 -6.49
N THR A 338 -6.03 -15.13 -7.69
CA THR A 338 -4.95 -14.20 -8.08
C THR A 338 -5.33 -12.73 -7.81
N ILE A 339 -6.49 -12.49 -7.20
CA ILE A 339 -7.00 -11.15 -6.92
C ILE A 339 -6.30 -10.64 -5.67
N ALA A 340 -5.57 -9.54 -5.83
CA ALA A 340 -5.02 -8.78 -4.73
C ALA A 340 -5.77 -7.45 -4.61
N SER A 341 -6.04 -7.02 -3.39
CA SER A 341 -6.67 -5.72 -3.11
C SER A 341 -5.90 -4.95 -2.05
N ASN A 342 -6.02 -3.62 -2.12
CA ASN A 342 -5.46 -2.70 -1.13
C ASN A 342 -6.52 -2.42 -0.06
N LYS A 343 -6.45 -3.16 1.03
CA LYS A 343 -7.34 -3.06 2.20
C LYS A 343 -6.53 -2.67 3.42
N GLN A 344 -6.44 -1.37 3.67
CA GLN A 344 -5.61 -0.82 4.74
C GLN A 344 -6.23 -1.00 6.12
N ILE A 345 -5.37 -1.40 7.07
CA ILE A 345 -5.44 -1.40 8.54
C ILE A 345 -6.83 -1.62 9.13
N GLN A 346 -6.84 -2.63 9.96
CA GLN A 346 -7.94 -3.01 10.82
C GLN A 346 -7.86 -2.20 12.11
N PHE A 347 -8.85 -1.36 12.36
CA PHE A 347 -9.08 -0.80 13.70
C PHE A 347 -10.12 -1.65 14.38
N VAL A 348 -10.05 -1.79 15.71
CA VAL A 348 -11.20 -2.31 16.45
C VAL A 348 -12.37 -1.35 16.18
N ASP A 349 -13.57 -1.88 15.97
CA ASP A 349 -14.74 -1.04 15.77
C ASP A 349 -14.90 -0.03 16.93
N GLY A 350 -15.07 1.25 16.59
CA GLY A 350 -15.11 2.36 17.54
C GLY A 350 -13.78 3.05 17.83
N GLU A 351 -12.64 2.48 17.44
CA GLU A 351 -11.33 3.13 17.56
C GLU A 351 -11.06 4.12 16.41
N PRO A 352 -10.27 5.17 16.67
CA PRO A 352 -9.93 6.22 15.70
C PRO A 352 -8.85 5.84 14.69
#